data_AF-A0AAJ2UVP5-F1
#
_entry.id   AF-A0AAJ2UVP5-F1
#
_cell.length_a   1.000
_cell.length_b   1.000
_cell.length_c   1.000
_cell.angle_alpha   90.00
_cell.angle_beta   90.00
_cell.angle_gamma   90.00
#
_symmetry.space_group_name_H-M   'P 1'
#
loop_
_entity.id
_entity.type
_entity.pdbx_description
1 polymer ?
#
loop_
_entity_poly.entity_id
_entity_poly.type
_entity_poly.pdbx_seq_one_letter_code
_entity_poly.pdbx_strand_id
1 'polypeptide(L)'
;MSSSLNAPFAPAVPVVAPKPFLLTPHQGEAARALLVYVSALPLTTADAQLLATVVAIRAARSGVGNLTGQDVRTLRLADPEGAVTAFASLGWQGHEALLGGDMVTPVGVTVPDLAGRPDARLPFGKVMRSRVSGWTVRTLSAKPVKKTSTAARLAALFLAAHGPADEHGALPAHLPAHCRAALPELLEKGFLREFDGERYLLADAVRHLAGMRPLPDVRPGARDEPEEEGPSWQEWKDRASVALRRHVEAVEGCPECALSTARVSEAFMRKALPAQFGEKARTAYGVWAAKYPDQGPAAADAAAAFRAAHGHGPSVKQLCKALGWGKMSRELRIHVIRRLIAEGWLTNTDPVPWTLRPGKAAQAGTAGAAPAAARGR
;
A
#
# COMPACT_ATOMS: atom_id res chain seq x y z
N MET A 1 41.23 53.09 6.94
CA MET A 1 40.08 52.54 6.18
C MET A 1 40.13 51.04 6.23
N SER A 2 39.20 50.41 6.96
CA SER A 2 38.56 49.12 6.63
C SER A 2 37.75 48.67 7.84
N SER A 3 36.48 49.05 7.83
CA SER A 3 35.45 48.49 8.71
C SER A 3 35.05 47.13 8.13
N SER A 4 35.22 46.05 8.89
CA SER A 4 34.57 44.77 8.61
C SER A 4 33.42 44.60 9.60
N LEU A 5 32.21 44.79 9.08
CA LEU A 5 30.95 44.57 9.76
C LEU A 5 30.77 43.06 10.05
N ASN A 6 30.70 42.70 11.32
CA ASN A 6 30.21 41.39 11.76
C ASN A 6 28.70 41.32 11.51
N ALA A 7 28.28 40.58 10.49
CA ALA A 7 26.88 40.19 10.34
C ALA A 7 26.57 39.01 11.29
N PRO A 8 25.49 39.06 12.08
CA PRO A 8 25.10 37.94 12.93
C PRO A 8 24.63 36.75 12.09
N PHE A 9 25.21 35.59 12.36
CA PHE A 9 24.86 34.32 11.74
C PHE A 9 23.43 33.91 12.17
N ALA A 10 22.45 34.11 11.30
CA ALA A 10 21.10 33.59 11.52
C ALA A 10 21.13 32.06 11.41
N PRO A 11 20.66 31.30 12.43
CA PRO A 11 20.63 29.85 12.34
C PRO A 11 19.67 29.43 11.22
N ALA A 12 20.18 28.64 10.27
CA ALA A 12 19.38 28.09 9.18
C ALA A 12 18.20 27.29 9.75
N VAL A 13 16.98 27.73 9.45
CA VAL A 13 15.75 27.01 9.80
C VAL A 13 15.82 25.64 9.12
N PRO A 14 15.73 24.51 9.85
CA PRO A 14 15.82 23.21 9.23
C PRO A 14 14.66 23.04 8.24
N VAL A 15 15.00 22.87 6.96
CA VAL A 15 14.04 22.58 5.90
C VAL A 15 13.47 21.19 6.17
N VAL A 16 12.29 21.15 6.80
CA VAL A 16 11.56 19.91 7.05
C VAL A 16 11.15 19.34 5.69
N ALA A 17 11.72 18.19 5.33
CA ALA A 17 11.36 17.51 4.09
C ALA A 17 9.83 17.30 4.02
N PRO A 18 9.20 17.63 2.88
CA PRO A 18 7.74 17.55 2.75
C PRO A 18 7.27 16.10 2.99
N LYS A 19 6.20 15.95 3.77
CA LYS A 19 5.60 14.63 4.01
C LYS A 19 5.09 14.07 2.67
N PRO A 20 5.39 12.80 2.34
CA PRO A 20 4.92 12.21 1.10
C PRO A 20 3.39 12.13 1.12
N PHE A 21 2.78 12.36 -0.04
CA PHE A 21 1.34 12.18 -0.21
C PHE A 21 0.93 10.75 0.09
N LEU A 22 -0.21 10.60 0.75
CA LEU A 22 -0.70 9.30 1.18
C LEU A 22 -1.37 8.49 0.06
N LEU A 23 -1.90 9.18 -0.95
CA LEU A 23 -2.59 8.58 -2.09
C LEU A 23 -1.86 8.94 -3.39
N THR A 24 -1.69 7.96 -4.27
CA THR A 24 -1.36 8.20 -5.69
C THR A 24 -2.55 8.83 -6.42
N PRO A 25 -2.40 9.35 -7.66
CA PRO A 25 -3.53 9.95 -8.37
C PRO A 25 -4.74 9.03 -8.55
N HIS A 26 -4.51 7.79 -9.00
CA HIS A 26 -5.58 6.77 -9.11
C HIS A 26 -6.18 6.38 -7.74
N GLN A 27 -5.40 6.42 -6.66
CA GLN A 27 -5.93 6.20 -5.31
C GLN A 27 -6.77 7.39 -4.83
N GLY A 28 -6.41 8.62 -5.23
CA GLY A 28 -7.22 9.81 -5.04
C GLY A 28 -8.54 9.73 -5.78
N GLU A 29 -8.53 9.24 -7.02
CA GLU A 29 -9.74 9.01 -7.81
C GLU A 29 -10.67 7.97 -7.16
N ALA A 30 -10.11 6.85 -6.70
CA ALA A 30 -10.84 5.85 -5.93
C ALA A 30 -11.47 6.44 -4.65
N ALA A 31 -10.75 7.29 -3.92
CA ALA A 31 -11.29 7.98 -2.75
C ALA A 31 -12.43 8.96 -3.12
N ARG A 32 -12.32 9.68 -4.25
CA ARG A 32 -13.40 10.54 -4.75
C ARG A 32 -14.63 9.73 -5.16
N ALA A 33 -14.46 8.65 -5.92
CA ALA A 33 -15.55 7.77 -6.34
C ALA A 33 -16.33 7.19 -5.14
N LEU A 34 -15.60 6.80 -4.08
CA LEU A 34 -16.20 6.39 -2.81
C LEU A 34 -17.06 7.50 -2.19
N LEU A 35 -16.53 8.72 -2.10
CA LEU A 35 -17.22 9.83 -1.47
C LEU A 35 -18.43 10.31 -2.29
N VAL A 36 -18.34 10.26 -3.63
CA VAL A 36 -19.49 10.43 -4.53
C VAL A 36 -20.55 9.37 -4.25
N TYR A 37 -20.17 8.08 -4.20
CA TYR A 37 -21.08 6.99 -3.88
C TYR A 37 -21.79 7.21 -2.53
N VAL A 38 -21.05 7.53 -1.47
CA VAL A 38 -21.62 7.76 -0.13
C VAL A 38 -22.54 8.97 -0.12
N SER A 39 -22.16 10.06 -0.80
CA SER A 39 -22.99 11.28 -0.89
C SER A 39 -24.31 11.07 -1.63
N ALA A 40 -24.39 10.06 -2.49
CA ALA A 40 -25.60 9.70 -3.23
C ALA A 40 -26.54 8.78 -2.43
N LEU A 41 -26.09 8.22 -1.30
CA LEU A 41 -26.96 7.43 -0.43
C LEU A 41 -27.98 8.36 0.24
N PRO A 42 -29.24 7.91 0.44
CA PRO A 42 -30.29 8.68 1.13
C PRO A 42 -30.07 8.73 2.66
N LEU A 43 -28.86 9.06 3.09
CA LEU A 43 -28.47 9.23 4.48
C LEU A 43 -28.45 10.72 4.82
N THR A 44 -29.20 11.12 5.84
CA THR A 44 -29.42 12.53 6.19
C THR A 44 -28.44 13.07 7.23
N THR A 45 -27.75 12.19 7.96
CA THR A 45 -26.84 12.58 9.05
C THR A 45 -25.37 12.35 8.70
N ALA A 46 -24.50 13.19 9.26
CA ALA A 46 -23.06 13.06 9.11
C ALA A 46 -22.53 11.74 9.71
N ASP A 47 -23.11 11.31 10.85
CA ASP A 47 -22.69 10.08 11.51
C ASP A 47 -22.97 8.84 10.63
N ALA A 48 -24.17 8.77 10.04
CA ALA A 48 -24.53 7.69 9.13
C ALA A 48 -23.65 7.69 7.87
N GLN A 49 -23.40 8.85 7.27
CA GLN A 49 -22.53 8.94 6.09
C GLN A 49 -21.06 8.62 6.39
N LEU A 50 -20.54 9.03 7.56
CA LEU A 50 -19.17 8.69 7.96
C LEU A 50 -19.03 7.18 8.21
N LEU A 51 -20.01 6.56 8.89
CA LEU A 51 -20.03 5.12 9.09
C LEU A 51 -20.16 4.39 7.74
N ALA A 52 -21.05 4.84 6.86
CA ALA A 52 -21.23 4.30 5.51
C ALA A 52 -19.94 4.34 4.70
N THR A 53 -19.14 5.41 4.83
CA THR A 53 -17.82 5.52 4.19
C THR A 53 -16.91 4.35 4.59
N VAL A 54 -16.84 4.02 5.89
CA VAL A 54 -15.99 2.93 6.37
C VAL A 54 -16.52 1.57 5.92
N VAL A 55 -17.82 1.36 6.00
CA VAL A 55 -18.47 0.11 5.54
C VAL A 55 -18.26 -0.08 4.04
N ALA A 56 -18.55 0.94 3.22
CA ALA A 56 -18.39 0.89 1.78
C ALA A 56 -16.96 0.57 1.35
N ILE A 57 -15.95 1.18 2.00
CA ILE A 57 -14.54 0.83 1.73
C ILE A 57 -14.30 -0.67 1.95
N ARG A 58 -14.79 -1.24 3.05
CA ARG A 58 -14.54 -2.65 3.40
C ARG A 58 -15.35 -3.61 2.52
N ALA A 59 -16.57 -3.21 2.15
CA ALA A 59 -17.51 -3.95 1.32
C ALA A 59 -17.19 -3.90 -0.18
N ALA A 60 -16.44 -2.90 -0.65
CA ALA A 60 -16.22 -2.63 -2.09
C ALA A 60 -15.72 -3.80 -2.95
N ARG A 61 -15.19 -4.88 -2.34
CA ARG A 61 -14.73 -6.07 -3.08
C ARG A 61 -15.69 -7.24 -3.10
N SER A 62 -16.50 -7.39 -2.07
CA SER A 62 -17.26 -8.62 -1.82
C SER A 62 -18.72 -8.35 -1.48
N GLY A 63 -19.14 -7.09 -1.50
CA GLY A 63 -20.42 -6.66 -0.96
C GLY A 63 -20.53 -6.77 0.56
N VAL A 64 -19.50 -7.23 1.27
CA VAL A 64 -19.53 -7.42 2.73
C VAL A 64 -18.39 -6.69 3.40
N GLY A 65 -18.72 -5.74 4.27
CA GLY A 65 -17.79 -4.95 5.07
C GLY A 65 -17.77 -5.43 6.52
N ASN A 66 -16.67 -6.06 6.93
CA ASN A 66 -16.51 -6.50 8.33
C ASN A 66 -16.08 -5.32 9.21
N LEU A 67 -16.84 -5.00 10.25
CA LEU A 67 -16.54 -3.98 11.27
C LEU A 67 -16.67 -4.56 12.67
N THR A 68 -15.98 -3.99 13.65
CA THR A 68 -16.19 -4.31 15.07
C THR A 68 -16.89 -3.15 15.79
N GLY A 69 -17.48 -3.40 16.96
CA GLY A 69 -17.95 -2.31 17.84
C GLY A 69 -16.84 -1.30 18.16
N GLN A 70 -15.58 -1.76 18.27
CA GLN A 70 -14.42 -0.89 18.46
C GLN A 70 -14.16 0.04 17.27
N ASP A 71 -14.42 -0.41 16.03
CA ASP A 71 -14.33 0.46 14.85
C ASP A 71 -15.36 1.60 14.96
N VAL A 72 -16.62 1.29 15.31
CA VAL A 72 -17.69 2.28 15.50
C VAL A 72 -17.31 3.28 16.59
N ARG A 73 -16.82 2.79 17.74
CA ARG A 73 -16.37 3.65 18.85
C ARG A 73 -15.22 4.57 18.45
N THR A 74 -14.28 4.07 17.64
CA THR A 74 -13.12 4.85 17.15
C THR A 74 -13.54 5.97 16.21
N LEU A 75 -14.68 5.82 15.52
CA LEU A 75 -15.26 6.90 14.71
C LEU A 75 -15.87 8.01 15.55
N ARG A 76 -16.06 7.85 16.86
CA ARG A 76 -16.57 8.90 17.77
C ARG A 76 -17.82 9.59 17.21
N LEU A 77 -18.77 8.81 16.69
CA LEU A 77 -20.04 9.33 16.19
C LEU A 77 -20.80 10.01 17.34
N ALA A 78 -21.59 11.03 17.03
CA ALA A 78 -22.41 11.71 18.05
C ALA A 78 -23.62 10.84 18.44
N ASP A 79 -24.22 10.17 17.46
CA ASP A 79 -25.32 9.23 17.58
C ASP A 79 -24.97 7.92 16.85
N PRO A 80 -24.16 7.02 17.46
CA PRO A 80 -23.78 5.77 16.82
C PRO A 80 -24.97 4.83 16.60
N GLU A 81 -25.96 4.81 17.50
CA GLU A 81 -27.18 4.02 17.35
C GLU A 81 -27.97 4.46 16.12
N GLY A 82 -28.30 5.75 16.01
CA GLY A 82 -29.01 6.28 14.86
C GLY A 82 -28.25 6.11 13.55
N ALA A 83 -26.92 6.21 13.57
CA ALA A 83 -26.07 5.96 12.40
C ALA A 83 -26.13 4.50 11.91
N VAL A 84 -26.17 3.54 12.83
CA VAL A 84 -26.34 2.12 12.49
C VAL A 84 -27.76 1.89 11.97
N THR A 85 -28.80 2.31 12.69
CA THR A 85 -30.20 2.10 12.29
C THR A 85 -30.52 2.70 10.92
N ALA A 86 -29.83 3.78 10.53
CA ALA A 86 -30.02 4.40 9.22
C ALA A 86 -29.74 3.46 8.03
N PHE A 87 -28.90 2.41 8.17
CA PHE A 87 -28.64 1.50 7.06
C PHE A 87 -29.78 0.53 6.74
N ALA A 88 -30.75 0.37 7.65
CA ALA A 88 -31.95 -0.42 7.37
C ALA A 88 -32.72 0.16 6.18
N SER A 89 -32.77 1.50 6.06
CA SER A 89 -33.40 2.19 4.92
C SER A 89 -32.65 1.98 3.58
N LEU A 90 -31.38 1.59 3.65
CA LEU A 90 -30.56 1.25 2.49
C LEU A 90 -30.65 -0.24 2.10
N GLY A 91 -31.41 -1.05 2.86
CA GLY A 91 -31.44 -2.50 2.71
C GLY A 91 -30.11 -3.19 3.08
N TRP A 92 -29.23 -2.53 3.83
CA TRP A 92 -28.01 -3.17 4.32
C TRP A 92 -28.36 -4.11 5.46
N GLN A 93 -27.61 -5.21 5.59
CA GLN A 93 -27.95 -6.30 6.51
C GLN A 93 -26.79 -6.61 7.46
N GLY A 94 -27.11 -7.13 8.65
CA GLY A 94 -26.13 -7.60 9.65
C GLY A 94 -25.52 -6.49 10.50
N HIS A 95 -25.90 -5.23 10.26
CA HIS A 95 -25.43 -4.05 10.97
C HIS A 95 -25.87 -3.95 12.44
N GLU A 96 -26.97 -4.60 12.83
CA GLU A 96 -27.57 -4.52 14.16
C GLU A 96 -26.61 -5.04 15.24
N ALA A 97 -25.79 -6.04 14.90
CA ALA A 97 -24.82 -6.62 15.80
C ALA A 97 -23.64 -5.67 16.13
N LEU A 98 -23.48 -4.54 15.41
CA LEU A 98 -22.43 -3.55 15.69
C LEU A 98 -22.64 -2.78 17.00
N LEU A 99 -23.88 -2.71 17.48
CA LEU A 99 -24.25 -2.04 18.73
C LEU A 99 -24.24 -2.97 19.94
N GLY A 100 -23.89 -4.25 19.75
CA GLY A 100 -23.80 -5.22 20.83
C GLY A 100 -22.66 -4.91 21.82
N GLY A 101 -22.68 -5.55 22.99
CA GLY A 101 -21.63 -5.41 24.00
C GLY A 101 -20.27 -6.00 23.60
N ASP A 102 -20.20 -6.80 22.53
CA ASP A 102 -18.96 -7.35 21.99
C ASP A 102 -18.27 -6.34 21.06
N MET A 103 -17.13 -5.81 21.54
CA MET A 103 -16.39 -4.77 20.86
C MET A 103 -15.35 -5.30 19.86
N VAL A 104 -15.07 -6.61 19.84
CA VAL A 104 -13.89 -7.17 19.15
C VAL A 104 -14.28 -8.14 18.05
N THR A 105 -15.40 -8.85 18.16
CA THR A 105 -15.85 -9.77 17.12
C THR A 105 -16.24 -9.02 15.85
N PRO A 106 -15.66 -9.38 14.68
CA PRO A 106 -16.07 -8.78 13.42
C PRO A 106 -17.51 -9.14 13.05
N VAL A 107 -18.30 -8.11 12.78
CA VAL A 107 -19.66 -8.15 12.27
C VAL A 107 -19.64 -7.84 10.78
N GLY A 108 -20.19 -8.74 9.97
CA GLY A 108 -20.29 -8.56 8.52
C GLY A 108 -21.51 -7.71 8.14
N VAL A 109 -21.28 -6.51 7.62
CA VAL A 109 -22.34 -5.67 7.06
C VAL A 109 -22.44 -5.90 5.56
N THR A 110 -23.58 -6.38 5.09
CA THR A 110 -23.84 -6.61 3.67
C THR A 110 -24.35 -5.33 3.02
N VAL A 111 -23.72 -4.94 1.91
CA VAL A 111 -24.03 -3.78 1.07
C VAL A 111 -24.44 -4.31 -0.31
N PRO A 112 -25.75 -4.48 -0.58
CA PRO A 112 -26.26 -5.15 -1.78
C PRO A 112 -25.72 -4.57 -3.09
N ASP A 113 -25.64 -3.25 -3.19
CA ASP A 113 -25.19 -2.52 -4.38
C ASP A 113 -23.68 -2.65 -4.67
N LEU A 114 -22.90 -3.21 -3.73
CA LEU A 114 -21.46 -3.48 -3.89
C LEU A 114 -21.15 -4.98 -4.03
N ALA A 115 -22.17 -5.84 -4.06
CA ALA A 115 -22.00 -7.27 -4.26
C ALA A 115 -21.87 -7.61 -5.76
N GLY A 116 -20.64 -7.89 -6.21
CA GLY A 116 -20.34 -8.78 -7.35
C GLY A 116 -21.02 -8.50 -8.70
N ARG A 117 -21.17 -7.24 -9.12
CA ARG A 117 -21.57 -6.92 -10.50
C ARG A 117 -20.35 -6.69 -11.40
N PRO A 118 -20.42 -7.00 -12.72
CA PRO A 118 -19.37 -6.66 -13.68
C PRO A 118 -19.03 -5.16 -13.65
N ASP A 119 -20.04 -4.32 -13.45
CA ASP A 119 -19.92 -2.87 -13.27
C ASP A 119 -19.90 -2.48 -11.78
N ALA A 120 -18.91 -2.98 -11.03
CA ALA A 120 -18.81 -2.66 -9.61
C ALA A 120 -18.73 -1.13 -9.43
N ARG A 121 -19.68 -0.55 -8.67
CA ARG A 121 -19.80 0.91 -8.45
C ARG A 121 -18.55 1.55 -7.84
N LEU A 122 -17.65 0.76 -7.25
CA LEU A 122 -16.39 1.22 -6.68
C LEU A 122 -15.21 0.45 -7.30
N PRO A 123 -14.17 1.12 -7.83
CA PRO A 123 -13.06 0.49 -8.55
C PRO A 123 -11.99 -0.09 -7.61
N PHE A 124 -12.39 -0.82 -6.57
CA PHE A 124 -11.49 -1.18 -5.48
C PHE A 124 -10.87 -2.57 -5.65
N GLY A 125 -9.65 -2.63 -6.16
CA GLY A 125 -8.76 -3.79 -5.94
C GLY A 125 -8.32 -3.93 -4.46
N LYS A 126 -7.73 -5.08 -4.09
CA LYS A 126 -7.27 -5.35 -2.71
C LYS A 126 -6.32 -4.28 -2.17
N VAL A 127 -5.35 -3.87 -2.99
CA VAL A 127 -4.35 -2.86 -2.63
C VAL A 127 -5.00 -1.48 -2.52
N MET A 128 -5.86 -1.12 -3.47
CA MET A 128 -6.60 0.14 -3.50
C MET A 128 -7.41 0.32 -2.21
N ARG A 129 -8.22 -0.69 -1.85
CA ARG A 129 -9.03 -0.71 -0.64
C ARG A 129 -8.22 -0.46 0.63
N SER A 130 -7.08 -1.14 0.76
CA SER A 130 -6.22 -0.98 1.94
C SER A 130 -5.58 0.41 2.02
N ARG A 131 -5.22 1.00 0.88
CA ARG A 131 -4.64 2.36 0.82
C ARG A 131 -5.67 3.44 1.16
N VAL A 132 -6.86 3.38 0.57
CA VAL A 132 -7.96 4.32 0.84
C VAL A 132 -8.44 4.19 2.30
N SER A 133 -8.55 2.97 2.83
CA SER A 133 -8.86 2.76 4.25
C SER A 133 -7.82 3.38 5.18
N GLY A 134 -6.54 3.13 4.93
CA GLY A 134 -5.46 3.71 5.73
C GLY A 134 -5.37 5.24 5.62
N TRP A 135 -5.69 5.81 4.46
CA TRP A 135 -5.80 7.26 4.28
C TRP A 135 -6.96 7.82 5.09
N THR A 136 -8.15 7.21 5.02
CA THR A 136 -9.33 7.62 5.78
C THR A 136 -9.02 7.72 7.28
N VAL A 137 -8.40 6.66 7.84
CA VAL A 137 -7.99 6.66 9.26
C VAL A 137 -7.00 7.78 9.59
N ARG A 138 -6.01 8.03 8.72
CA ARG A 138 -5.01 9.09 8.94
C ARG A 138 -5.60 10.49 8.83
N THR A 139 -6.55 10.71 7.91
CA THR A 139 -7.25 11.99 7.77
C THR A 139 -8.12 12.26 8.99
N LEU A 140 -8.92 11.28 9.43
CA LEU A 140 -9.76 11.41 10.62
C LEU A 140 -8.94 11.59 11.92
N SER A 141 -7.71 11.05 11.96
CA SER A 141 -6.80 11.16 13.12
C SER A 141 -5.87 12.38 13.06
N ALA A 142 -5.92 13.18 11.99
CA ALA A 142 -5.08 14.36 11.87
C ALA A 142 -5.36 15.33 13.03
N LYS A 143 -4.32 15.98 13.56
CA LYS A 143 -4.44 16.91 14.71
C LYS A 143 -5.58 17.94 14.55
N PRO A 144 -5.75 18.61 13.39
CA PRO A 144 -6.83 19.60 13.22
C PRO A 144 -8.23 18.98 13.07
N VAL A 145 -8.34 17.66 12.91
CA VAL A 145 -9.60 16.96 12.57
C VAL A 145 -10.08 16.05 13.71
N LYS A 146 -9.16 15.41 14.44
CA LYS A 146 -9.48 14.31 15.38
C LYS A 146 -10.43 14.65 16.55
N LYS A 147 -10.67 15.94 16.81
CA LYS A 147 -11.56 16.44 17.88
C LYS A 147 -12.71 17.31 17.34
N THR A 148 -12.90 17.39 16.02
CA THR A 148 -13.99 18.16 15.43
C THR A 148 -15.29 17.37 15.41
N SER A 149 -16.40 18.05 15.10
CA SER A 149 -17.68 17.41 14.84
C SER A 149 -17.56 16.30 13.78
N THR A 150 -18.48 15.33 13.79
CA THR A 150 -18.51 14.29 12.74
C THR A 150 -18.68 14.90 11.35
N ALA A 151 -19.51 15.94 11.22
CA ALA A 151 -19.70 16.66 9.97
C ALA A 151 -18.40 17.29 9.46
N ALA A 152 -17.61 17.93 10.32
CA ALA A 152 -16.29 18.46 9.97
C ALA A 152 -15.30 17.36 9.59
N ARG A 153 -15.32 16.21 10.28
CA ARG A 153 -14.44 15.08 9.94
C ARG A 153 -14.77 14.45 8.60
N LEU A 154 -16.06 14.33 8.27
CA LEU A 154 -16.51 13.91 6.95
C LEU A 154 -16.16 14.95 5.89
N ALA A 155 -16.38 16.24 6.16
CA ALA A 155 -15.99 17.34 5.27
C ALA A 155 -14.48 17.32 4.98
N ALA A 156 -13.64 17.06 5.98
CA ALA A 156 -12.20 16.94 5.81
C ALA A 156 -11.81 15.80 4.84
N LEU A 157 -12.54 14.67 4.83
CA LEU A 157 -12.34 13.62 3.83
C LEU A 157 -12.69 14.11 2.42
N PHE A 158 -13.83 14.78 2.24
CA PHE A 158 -14.22 15.36 0.96
C PHE A 158 -13.20 16.36 0.44
N LEU A 159 -12.82 17.32 1.27
CA LEU A 159 -11.89 18.37 0.88
C LEU A 159 -10.48 17.83 0.62
N ALA A 160 -10.01 16.87 1.42
CA ALA A 160 -8.74 16.21 1.16
C ALA A 160 -8.78 15.40 -0.14
N ALA A 161 -9.86 14.65 -0.44
CA ALA A 161 -9.93 13.84 -1.65
C ALA A 161 -10.04 14.67 -2.94
N HIS A 162 -10.69 15.83 -2.88
CA HIS A 162 -10.97 16.66 -4.05
C HIS A 162 -10.02 17.85 -4.22
N GLY A 163 -9.39 18.31 -3.14
CA GLY A 163 -8.56 19.50 -3.14
C GLY A 163 -7.21 19.25 -3.77
N PRO A 164 -6.72 20.15 -4.64
CA PRO A 164 -5.32 20.14 -5.03
C PRO A 164 -4.44 20.46 -3.80
N ALA A 165 -3.19 20.01 -3.84
CA ALA A 165 -2.32 20.07 -2.67
C ALA A 165 -1.77 21.47 -2.37
N ASP A 166 -1.56 22.27 -3.42
CA ASP A 166 -0.70 23.46 -3.38
C ASP A 166 -1.39 24.72 -3.94
N GLU A 167 -2.68 24.63 -4.28
CA GLU A 167 -3.49 25.71 -4.82
C GLU A 167 -4.93 25.63 -4.29
N HIS A 168 -5.73 26.68 -4.50
CA HIS A 168 -7.12 26.68 -4.05
C HIS A 168 -7.97 25.72 -4.87
N GLY A 169 -8.59 24.75 -4.18
CA GLY A 169 -9.62 23.88 -4.74
C GLY A 169 -11.00 24.53 -4.67
N ALA A 170 -11.90 24.11 -5.57
CA ALA A 170 -13.33 24.42 -5.47
C ALA A 170 -14.05 23.38 -4.61
N LEU A 171 -15.10 23.79 -3.88
CA LEU A 171 -15.94 22.87 -3.12
C LEU A 171 -16.52 21.78 -4.04
N PRO A 172 -16.48 20.50 -3.64
CA PRO A 172 -17.09 19.43 -4.43
C PRO A 172 -18.60 19.66 -4.57
N ALA A 173 -19.14 19.55 -5.79
CA ALA A 173 -20.57 19.75 -6.03
C ALA A 173 -21.45 18.85 -5.14
N HIS A 174 -21.00 17.62 -4.91
CA HIS A 174 -21.68 16.60 -4.11
C HIS A 174 -21.30 16.63 -2.61
N LEU A 175 -20.65 17.70 -2.13
CA LEU A 175 -20.39 17.89 -0.71
C LEU A 175 -21.72 18.05 0.05
N PRO A 176 -22.03 17.16 1.04
CA PRO A 176 -23.29 17.21 1.78
C PRO A 176 -23.50 18.55 2.51
N ALA A 177 -24.76 18.97 2.66
CA ALA A 177 -25.10 20.26 3.28
C ALA A 177 -24.56 20.39 4.72
N HIS A 178 -24.63 19.32 5.53
CA HIS A 178 -24.07 19.32 6.88
C HIS A 178 -22.53 19.42 6.86
N CYS A 179 -21.85 18.90 5.84
CA CYS A 179 -20.41 19.07 5.66
C CYS A 179 -20.06 20.51 5.28
N ARG A 180 -20.86 21.15 4.42
CA ARG A 180 -20.71 22.58 4.07
C ARG A 180 -20.85 23.46 5.31
N ALA A 181 -21.86 23.19 6.14
CA ALA A 181 -22.08 23.92 7.40
C ALA A 181 -20.91 23.78 8.39
N ALA A 182 -20.11 22.72 8.30
CA ALA A 182 -18.99 22.45 9.18
C ALA A 182 -17.63 23.00 8.69
N LEU A 183 -17.59 23.67 7.53
CA LEU A 183 -16.35 24.24 6.98
C LEU A 183 -15.71 25.34 7.86
N PRO A 184 -16.47 26.24 8.52
CA PRO A 184 -15.89 27.21 9.45
C PRO A 184 -15.11 26.55 10.60
N GLU A 185 -15.59 25.40 11.10
CA GLU A 185 -14.89 24.62 12.13
C GLU A 185 -13.53 24.12 11.62
N LEU A 186 -13.46 23.65 10.37
CA LEU A 186 -12.21 23.20 9.75
C LEU A 186 -11.20 24.33 9.51
N LEU A 187 -11.69 25.55 9.24
CA LEU A 187 -10.85 26.74 9.19
C LEU A 187 -10.31 27.10 10.58
N GLU A 188 -11.18 27.16 11.59
CA GLU A 188 -10.80 27.46 12.98
C GLU A 188 -9.78 26.45 13.55
N LYS A 189 -9.94 25.16 13.26
CA LYS A 189 -9.01 24.12 13.72
C LYS A 189 -7.72 24.01 12.90
N GLY A 190 -7.57 24.81 11.85
CA GLY A 190 -6.36 24.83 11.01
C GLY A 190 -6.22 23.60 10.11
N PHE A 191 -7.32 22.98 9.70
CA PHE A 191 -7.32 22.03 8.59
C PHE A 191 -7.31 22.78 7.26
N LEU A 192 -8.11 23.85 7.16
CA LEU A 192 -8.05 24.82 6.06
C LEU A 192 -7.13 25.98 6.45
N ARG A 193 -6.34 26.43 5.49
CA ARG A 193 -5.57 27.67 5.60
C ARG A 193 -6.45 28.87 5.24
N GLU A 194 -7.22 28.72 4.17
CA GLU A 194 -8.06 29.76 3.58
C GLU A 194 -9.37 29.12 3.12
N PHE A 195 -10.48 29.86 3.25
CA PHE A 195 -11.79 29.51 2.75
C PHE A 195 -12.59 30.79 2.49
N ASP A 196 -13.10 30.98 1.27
CA ASP A 196 -13.83 32.20 0.86
C ASP A 196 -15.33 31.97 0.62
N GLY A 197 -15.83 30.77 0.91
CA GLY A 197 -17.21 30.36 0.67
C GLY A 197 -17.34 29.30 -0.42
N GLU A 198 -16.52 29.39 -1.47
CA GLU A 198 -16.58 28.49 -2.63
C GLU A 198 -15.24 27.81 -2.95
N ARG A 199 -14.14 28.45 -2.59
CA ARG A 199 -12.78 27.95 -2.74
C ARG A 199 -12.12 27.80 -1.38
N TYR A 200 -11.24 26.82 -1.30
CA TYR A 200 -10.52 26.50 -0.08
C TYR A 200 -9.08 26.13 -0.38
N LEU A 201 -8.23 26.27 0.62
CA LEU A 201 -6.85 25.82 0.59
C LEU A 201 -6.55 24.99 1.84
N LEU A 202 -5.94 23.83 1.65
CA LEU A 202 -5.52 22.97 2.76
C LEU A 202 -4.33 23.60 3.50
N ALA A 203 -4.30 23.45 4.82
CA ALA A 203 -3.14 23.88 5.60
C ALA A 203 -1.91 23.00 5.31
N ASP A 204 -0.72 23.59 5.35
CA ASP A 204 0.56 22.91 5.05
C ASP A 204 0.76 21.64 5.88
N ALA A 205 0.27 21.64 7.13
CA ALA A 205 0.36 20.50 8.04
C ALA A 205 -0.40 19.25 7.54
N VAL A 206 -1.42 19.44 6.70
CA VAL A 206 -2.31 18.39 6.17
C VAL A 206 -2.29 18.28 4.65
N ARG A 207 -1.49 19.08 3.93
CA ARG A 207 -1.37 19.01 2.46
C ARG A 207 -1.09 17.59 1.94
N HIS A 208 -0.26 16.82 2.64
CA HIS A 208 0.05 15.42 2.30
C HIS A 208 -1.15 14.46 2.32
N LEU A 209 -2.31 14.88 2.85
CA LEU A 209 -3.56 14.15 2.80
C LEU A 209 -4.32 14.37 1.48
N ALA A 210 -3.93 15.36 0.68
CA ALA A 210 -4.59 15.66 -0.59
C ALA A 210 -4.58 14.44 -1.52
N GLY A 211 -5.75 14.12 -2.07
CA GLY A 211 -5.94 13.10 -3.09
C GLY A 211 -5.43 13.65 -4.40
N MET A 212 -4.16 13.37 -4.72
CA MET A 212 -3.51 13.87 -5.94
C MET A 212 -4.43 13.74 -7.16
N ARG A 213 -4.47 14.77 -8.00
CA ARG A 213 -5.13 14.73 -9.31
C ARG A 213 -4.08 14.42 -10.38
N PRO A 214 -4.44 13.69 -11.44
CA PRO A 214 -3.59 13.64 -12.63
C PRO A 214 -3.34 15.06 -13.14
N LEU A 215 -2.11 15.39 -13.55
CA LEU A 215 -1.81 16.68 -14.17
C LEU A 215 -2.54 16.78 -15.51
N PRO A 216 -3.24 17.91 -15.81
CA PRO A 216 -3.75 18.14 -17.14
C PRO A 216 -2.55 18.21 -18.10
N ASP A 217 -2.58 17.40 -19.14
CA ASP A 217 -1.55 17.30 -20.18
C ASP A 217 -0.23 16.59 -19.88
N VAL A 218 -0.19 15.76 -18.85
CA VAL A 218 0.56 14.51 -19.01
C VAL A 218 -0.40 13.56 -19.71
N ARG A 219 -0.27 13.41 -21.04
CA ARG A 219 -0.74 12.17 -21.69
C ARG A 219 -0.30 11.06 -20.76
N PRO A 220 -1.22 10.27 -20.19
CA PRO A 220 -0.82 9.13 -19.39
C PRO A 220 0.20 8.39 -20.23
N GLY A 221 1.41 8.18 -19.72
CA GLY A 221 2.18 7.03 -20.19
C GLY A 221 1.25 5.87 -19.94
N ALA A 222 0.59 5.40 -21.00
CA ALA A 222 -0.64 4.63 -20.94
C ALA A 222 -0.49 3.52 -19.91
N ARG A 223 -1.27 3.64 -18.83
CA ARG A 223 -1.58 2.52 -17.96
C ARG A 223 -3.07 2.39 -17.69
N ASP A 224 -3.84 3.03 -18.56
CA ASP A 224 -5.20 2.68 -18.93
C ASP A 224 -5.17 2.45 -20.44
N GLU A 225 -4.47 1.40 -20.87
CA GLU A 225 -5.11 0.62 -21.92
C GLU A 225 -6.32 -0.04 -21.23
N PRO A 226 -7.37 -0.51 -21.94
CA PRO A 226 -8.08 -1.67 -21.39
C PRO A 226 -7.01 -2.63 -20.86
N GLU A 227 -7.28 -3.42 -19.82
CA GLU A 227 -6.43 -4.57 -19.58
C GLU A 227 -6.55 -5.37 -20.90
N GLU A 228 -5.72 -5.06 -21.90
CA GLU A 228 -5.48 -5.83 -23.11
C GLU A 228 -5.28 -7.17 -22.48
N GLU A 229 -6.28 -8.03 -22.64
CA GLU A 229 -6.44 -9.25 -21.85
C GLU A 229 -5.07 -9.89 -21.85
N GLY A 230 -4.32 -9.64 -20.76
CA GLY A 230 -2.88 -9.83 -20.81
C GLY A 230 -2.75 -11.30 -21.12
N PRO A 231 -1.86 -11.70 -22.05
CA PRO A 231 -1.90 -13.05 -22.61
C PRO A 231 -2.15 -14.01 -21.47
N SER A 232 -3.24 -14.77 -21.57
CA SER A 232 -3.70 -15.62 -20.48
C SER A 232 -2.51 -16.39 -19.93
N TRP A 233 -2.54 -16.80 -18.67
CA TRP A 233 -1.36 -17.44 -18.08
C TRP A 233 -0.79 -18.58 -18.94
N GLN A 234 -1.65 -19.28 -19.68
CA GLN A 234 -1.24 -20.27 -20.67
C GLN A 234 -0.57 -19.67 -21.92
N GLU A 235 -1.17 -18.63 -22.53
CA GLU A 235 -0.58 -17.93 -23.68
C GLU A 235 0.77 -17.27 -23.35
N TRP A 236 0.93 -16.74 -22.13
CA TRP A 236 2.22 -16.23 -21.67
C TRP A 236 3.27 -17.36 -21.60
N LYS A 237 2.90 -18.54 -21.08
CA LYS A 237 3.78 -19.72 -21.03
C LYS A 237 4.14 -20.25 -22.42
N ASP A 238 3.22 -20.17 -23.39
CA ASP A 238 3.46 -20.61 -24.77
C ASP A 238 4.40 -19.66 -25.53
N ARG A 239 4.41 -18.36 -25.18
CA ARG A 239 5.37 -17.38 -25.71
C ARG A 239 6.72 -17.40 -24.99
N ALA A 240 6.81 -17.99 -23.80
CA ALA A 240 8.03 -18.08 -23.02
C ALA A 240 9.04 -19.05 -23.67
N SER A 241 10.34 -18.79 -23.49
CA SER A 241 11.37 -19.74 -23.93
C SER A 241 11.22 -21.08 -23.21
N VAL A 242 11.65 -22.18 -23.84
CA VAL A 242 11.57 -23.53 -23.25
C VAL A 242 12.19 -23.59 -21.85
N ALA A 243 13.31 -22.91 -21.63
CA ALA A 243 13.98 -22.85 -20.34
C ALA A 243 13.15 -22.07 -19.29
N LEU A 244 12.55 -20.95 -19.68
CA LEU A 244 11.71 -20.15 -18.78
C LEU A 244 10.40 -20.88 -18.45
N ARG A 245 9.78 -21.54 -19.43
CA ARG A 245 8.57 -22.36 -19.24
C ARG A 245 8.82 -23.50 -18.25
N ARG A 246 9.90 -24.26 -18.43
CA ARG A 246 10.29 -25.34 -17.48
C ARG A 246 10.49 -24.82 -16.07
N HIS A 247 11.12 -23.65 -15.92
CA HIS A 247 11.32 -23.01 -14.61
C HIS A 247 9.99 -22.60 -13.97
N VAL A 248 9.09 -22.02 -14.76
CA VAL A 248 7.74 -21.63 -14.31
C VAL A 248 6.94 -22.84 -13.85
N GLU A 249 6.93 -23.91 -14.64
CA GLU A 249 6.24 -25.17 -14.33
C GLU A 249 6.83 -25.82 -13.07
N ALA A 250 8.14 -25.76 -12.87
CA ALA A 250 8.79 -26.24 -11.64
C ALA A 250 8.38 -25.43 -10.39
N VAL A 251 8.17 -24.11 -10.52
CA VAL A 251 7.69 -23.25 -9.42
C VAL A 251 6.20 -23.46 -9.15
N GLU A 252 5.38 -23.53 -10.21
CA GLU A 252 3.93 -23.73 -10.14
C GLU A 252 3.57 -25.11 -9.57
N GLY A 253 4.29 -26.14 -9.99
CA GLY A 253 4.08 -27.53 -9.54
C GLY A 253 4.79 -27.90 -8.24
N CYS A 254 5.51 -26.98 -7.58
CA CYS A 254 6.29 -27.31 -6.39
C CYS A 254 5.36 -27.61 -5.18
N PRO A 255 5.31 -28.86 -4.68
CA PRO A 255 4.40 -29.23 -3.59
C PRO A 255 4.78 -28.56 -2.27
N GLU A 256 6.07 -28.35 -2.03
CA GLU A 256 6.60 -27.72 -0.82
C GLU A 256 6.33 -26.22 -0.76
N CYS A 257 6.26 -25.55 -1.92
CA CYS A 257 5.94 -24.13 -1.97
C CYS A 257 4.43 -23.87 -2.00
N ALA A 258 3.64 -24.79 -2.57
CA ALA A 258 2.18 -24.74 -2.67
C ALA A 258 1.66 -23.36 -3.10
N LEU A 259 2.30 -22.75 -4.10
CA LEU A 259 1.93 -21.42 -4.58
C LEU A 259 0.70 -21.53 -5.48
N SER A 260 -0.26 -20.63 -5.31
CA SER A 260 -1.38 -20.55 -6.25
C SER A 260 -0.89 -20.04 -7.62
N THR A 261 -1.51 -20.53 -8.70
CA THR A 261 -1.29 -20.05 -10.07
C THR A 261 -1.41 -18.53 -10.17
N ALA A 262 -2.37 -17.91 -9.47
CA ALA A 262 -2.52 -16.46 -9.41
C ALA A 262 -1.27 -15.74 -8.87
N ARG A 263 -0.59 -16.32 -7.87
CA ARG A 263 0.63 -15.74 -7.29
C ARG A 263 1.86 -15.96 -8.18
N VAL A 264 1.93 -17.10 -8.85
CA VAL A 264 3.02 -17.40 -9.80
C VAL A 264 2.90 -16.47 -11.01
N SER A 265 1.74 -16.44 -11.66
CA SER A 265 1.45 -15.54 -12.79
C SER A 265 1.72 -14.07 -12.47
N GLU A 266 1.23 -13.55 -11.34
CA GLU A 266 1.52 -12.17 -10.90
C GLU A 266 3.02 -11.88 -10.83
N ALA A 267 3.81 -12.82 -10.32
CA ALA A 267 5.24 -12.62 -10.13
C ALA A 267 6.04 -12.66 -11.45
N PHE A 268 5.63 -13.50 -12.42
CA PHE A 268 6.30 -13.66 -13.71
C PHE A 268 5.86 -12.63 -14.77
N MET A 269 4.59 -12.20 -14.73
CA MET A 269 4.04 -11.24 -15.70
C MET A 269 4.28 -9.78 -15.28
N ARG A 270 4.75 -9.53 -14.07
CA ARG A 270 5.04 -8.18 -13.58
C ARG A 270 6.25 -7.57 -14.28
N LYS A 271 6.08 -6.38 -14.86
CA LYS A 271 7.20 -5.54 -15.34
C LYS A 271 8.17 -5.23 -14.21
N ALA A 272 9.42 -5.67 -14.35
CA ALA A 272 10.47 -5.42 -13.39
C ALA A 272 10.85 -3.94 -13.40
N LEU A 273 10.84 -3.31 -12.23
CA LEU A 273 11.32 -1.94 -12.05
C LEU A 273 12.70 -2.00 -11.39
N PRO A 274 13.69 -1.24 -11.86
CA PRO A 274 15.00 -1.15 -11.22
C PRO A 274 14.84 -0.71 -9.76
N ALA A 275 15.32 -1.50 -8.81
CA ALA A 275 15.32 -1.08 -7.42
C ALA A 275 16.33 0.07 -7.23
N GLN A 276 15.84 1.23 -6.81
CA GLN A 276 16.64 2.36 -6.32
C GLN A 276 16.67 2.29 -4.78
N PHE A 277 17.85 2.48 -4.18
CA PHE A 277 18.00 2.43 -2.73
C PHE A 277 18.32 3.82 -2.18
N GLY A 278 17.42 4.32 -1.34
CA GLY A 278 17.64 5.57 -0.61
C GLY A 278 18.67 5.39 0.52
N GLU A 279 19.13 6.52 1.06
CA GLU A 279 20.10 6.59 2.15
C GLU A 279 19.70 5.76 3.37
N LYS A 280 18.41 5.78 3.74
CA LYS A 280 17.85 4.96 4.83
C LYS A 280 18.08 3.45 4.67
N ALA A 281 18.02 2.94 3.44
CA ALA A 281 18.25 1.52 3.18
C ALA A 281 19.73 1.15 3.36
N ARG A 282 20.66 2.07 3.05
CA ARG A 282 22.10 1.89 3.26
C ARG A 282 22.45 1.90 4.75
N THR A 283 21.88 2.83 5.53
CA THR A 283 22.07 2.84 6.99
C THR A 283 21.54 1.56 7.64
N ALA A 284 20.34 1.11 7.24
CA ALA A 284 19.76 -0.13 7.74
C ALA A 284 20.58 -1.37 7.37
N TYR A 285 21.26 -1.34 6.21
CA TYR A 285 22.20 -2.39 5.82
C TYR A 285 23.41 -2.46 6.74
N GLY A 286 24.00 -1.32 7.12
CA GLY A 286 25.12 -1.30 8.06
C GLY A 286 24.78 -1.97 9.40
N VAL A 287 23.59 -1.67 9.94
CA VAL A 287 23.09 -2.30 11.17
C VAL A 287 22.87 -3.81 10.97
N TRP A 288 22.32 -4.21 9.83
CA TRP A 288 22.11 -5.63 9.51
C TRP A 288 23.44 -6.38 9.38
N ALA A 289 24.42 -5.82 8.67
CA ALA A 289 25.73 -6.44 8.42
C ALA A 289 26.52 -6.62 9.72
N ALA A 290 26.44 -5.65 10.65
CA ALA A 290 27.05 -5.78 11.97
C ALA A 290 26.41 -6.91 12.81
N LYS A 291 25.09 -7.11 12.65
CA LYS A 291 24.36 -8.16 13.39
C LYS A 291 24.56 -9.55 12.80
N TYR A 292 24.72 -9.65 11.48
CA TYR A 292 24.86 -10.89 10.75
C TYR A 292 26.13 -10.83 9.90
N PRO A 293 27.32 -10.99 10.51
CA PRO A 293 28.56 -11.02 9.76
C PRO A 293 28.66 -12.29 8.90
N ASP A 294 29.43 -12.20 7.80
CA ASP A 294 29.88 -13.32 6.97
C ASP A 294 28.78 -14.29 6.49
N GLN A 295 27.61 -13.75 6.14
CA GLN A 295 26.45 -14.56 5.71
C GLN A 295 26.55 -15.14 4.30
N GLY A 296 27.65 -14.86 3.58
CA GLY A 296 27.87 -15.31 2.20
C GLY A 296 27.75 -16.83 2.02
N PRO A 297 28.58 -17.65 2.70
CA PRO A 297 28.53 -19.10 2.62
C PRO A 297 27.14 -19.65 3.01
N ALA A 298 26.61 -19.24 4.16
CA ALA A 298 25.31 -19.71 4.66
C ALA A 298 24.18 -19.40 3.67
N ALA A 299 24.19 -18.24 3.03
CA ALA A 299 23.20 -17.88 2.03
C ALA A 299 23.31 -18.74 0.75
N ALA A 300 24.53 -19.05 0.31
CA ALA A 300 24.76 -19.94 -0.82
C ALA A 300 24.29 -21.36 -0.52
N ASP A 301 24.64 -21.90 0.65
CA ASP A 301 24.23 -23.24 1.10
C ASP A 301 22.72 -23.35 1.23
N ALA A 302 22.06 -22.34 1.84
CA ALA A 302 20.61 -22.30 1.94
C ALA A 302 19.94 -22.25 0.56
N ALA A 303 20.51 -21.50 -0.39
CA ALA A 303 20.00 -21.47 -1.77
C ALA A 303 20.23 -22.81 -2.49
N ALA A 304 21.36 -23.49 -2.27
CA ALA A 304 21.65 -24.81 -2.82
C ALA A 304 20.69 -25.88 -2.27
N ALA A 305 20.54 -25.96 -0.94
CA ALA A 305 19.64 -26.88 -0.27
C ALA A 305 18.19 -26.67 -0.70
N PHE A 306 17.75 -25.41 -0.80
CA PHE A 306 16.42 -25.09 -1.32
C PHE A 306 16.25 -25.60 -2.76
N ARG A 307 17.22 -25.41 -3.64
CA ARG A 307 17.13 -25.91 -5.02
C ARG A 307 17.07 -27.43 -5.10
N ALA A 308 17.85 -28.12 -4.27
CA ALA A 308 17.85 -29.57 -4.20
C ALA A 308 16.48 -30.11 -3.76
N ALA A 309 15.84 -29.46 -2.78
CA ALA A 309 14.54 -29.87 -2.27
C ALA A 309 13.36 -29.48 -3.20
N HIS A 310 13.43 -28.31 -3.84
CA HIS A 310 12.29 -27.72 -4.54
C HIS A 310 12.37 -27.81 -6.07
N GLY A 311 13.53 -28.12 -6.64
CA GLY A 311 13.76 -28.09 -8.10
C GLY A 311 13.89 -26.67 -8.69
N HIS A 312 13.71 -25.63 -7.88
CA HIS A 312 13.85 -24.21 -8.26
C HIS A 312 14.52 -23.40 -7.16
N GLY A 313 14.95 -22.16 -7.45
CA GLY A 313 15.58 -21.29 -6.45
C GLY A 313 14.59 -20.65 -5.47
N PRO A 314 15.03 -20.21 -4.29
CA PRO A 314 14.16 -19.47 -3.38
C PRO A 314 13.88 -18.05 -3.93
N SER A 315 12.76 -17.47 -3.52
CA SER A 315 12.59 -16.02 -3.59
C SER A 315 13.45 -15.32 -2.52
N VAL A 316 13.71 -14.02 -2.71
CA VAL A 316 14.38 -13.17 -1.69
C VAL A 316 13.73 -13.33 -0.31
N LYS A 317 12.39 -13.41 -0.24
CA LYS A 317 11.67 -13.58 1.03
C LYS A 317 11.91 -14.96 1.65
N GLN A 318 11.89 -16.02 0.85
CA GLN A 318 12.11 -17.38 1.33
C GLN A 318 13.53 -17.55 1.85
N LEU A 319 14.53 -17.03 1.13
CA LEU A 319 15.92 -17.10 1.57
C LEU A 319 16.14 -16.37 2.90
N CYS A 320 15.66 -15.12 3.02
CA CYS A 320 15.77 -14.39 4.30
C CYS A 320 15.05 -15.09 5.46
N LYS A 321 13.93 -15.79 5.17
CA LYS A 321 13.21 -16.57 6.18
C LYS A 321 14.01 -17.80 6.61
N ALA A 322 14.59 -18.54 5.67
CA ALA A 322 15.41 -19.72 5.94
C ALA A 322 16.63 -19.39 6.80
N LEU A 323 17.24 -18.21 6.58
CA LEU A 323 18.42 -17.75 7.31
C LEU A 323 18.10 -17.04 8.63
N GLY A 324 16.82 -16.91 9.01
CA GLY A 324 16.44 -16.36 10.30
C GLY A 324 16.77 -14.88 10.51
N TRP A 325 16.93 -14.07 9.45
CA TRP A 325 17.31 -12.65 9.54
C TRP A 325 16.22 -11.70 10.10
N GLY A 326 15.17 -12.26 10.69
CA GLY A 326 14.09 -11.50 11.33
C GLY A 326 13.25 -10.64 10.36
N LYS A 327 12.53 -9.68 10.93
CA LYS A 327 11.62 -8.81 10.16
C LYS A 327 12.40 -7.70 9.48
N MET A 328 12.52 -7.78 8.15
CA MET A 328 13.22 -6.80 7.32
C MET A 328 12.26 -6.09 6.36
N SER A 329 12.51 -4.80 6.11
CA SER A 329 11.80 -4.07 5.05
C SER A 329 12.07 -4.70 3.67
N ARG A 330 11.20 -4.44 2.68
CA ARG A 330 11.41 -4.96 1.32
C ARG A 330 12.70 -4.43 0.71
N GLU A 331 12.96 -3.13 0.87
CA GLU A 331 14.17 -2.47 0.35
C GLU A 331 15.44 -3.04 0.96
N LEU A 332 15.47 -3.23 2.28
CA LEU A 332 16.62 -3.82 2.97
C LEU A 332 16.89 -5.25 2.47
N ARG A 333 15.85 -6.09 2.31
CA ARG A 333 16.03 -7.45 1.78
C ARG A 333 16.61 -7.46 0.37
N ILE A 334 16.10 -6.62 -0.53
CA ILE A 334 16.61 -6.54 -1.90
C ILE A 334 18.05 -6.01 -1.88
N HIS A 335 18.38 -5.04 -1.02
CA HIS A 335 19.72 -4.50 -0.89
C HIS A 335 20.73 -5.56 -0.40
N VAL A 336 20.39 -6.31 0.65
CA VAL A 336 21.21 -7.43 1.16
C VAL A 336 21.47 -8.48 0.06
N ILE A 337 20.43 -8.91 -0.65
CA ILE A 337 20.60 -9.91 -1.71
C ILE A 337 21.46 -9.37 -2.85
N ARG A 338 21.32 -8.10 -3.24
CA ARG A 338 22.19 -7.50 -4.26
C ARG A 338 23.65 -7.42 -3.81
N ARG A 339 23.92 -7.18 -2.53
CA ARG A 339 25.29 -7.24 -1.97
C ARG A 339 25.86 -8.65 -2.07
N LEU A 340 25.10 -9.67 -1.65
CA LEU A 340 25.51 -11.07 -1.76
C LEU A 340 25.72 -11.53 -3.21
N ILE A 341 24.96 -10.99 -4.17
CA ILE A 341 25.17 -11.23 -5.60
C ILE A 341 26.44 -10.52 -6.10
N ALA A 342 26.64 -9.26 -5.73
CA ALA A 342 27.82 -8.48 -6.11
C ALA A 342 29.12 -9.08 -5.53
N GLU A 343 29.04 -9.66 -4.33
CA GLU A 343 30.13 -10.37 -3.66
C GLU A 343 30.31 -11.81 -4.19
N GLY A 344 29.48 -12.24 -5.14
CA GLY A 344 29.62 -13.52 -5.84
C GLY A 344 29.14 -14.75 -5.08
N TRP A 345 28.56 -14.58 -3.89
CA TRP A 345 27.99 -15.67 -3.07
C TRP A 345 26.68 -16.20 -3.65
N LEU A 346 25.86 -15.31 -4.20
CA LEU A 346 24.63 -15.65 -4.88
C LEU A 346 24.66 -15.22 -6.34
N THR A 347 23.79 -15.81 -7.14
CA THR A 347 23.45 -15.31 -8.47
C THR A 347 21.98 -15.57 -8.75
N ASN A 348 21.44 -14.90 -9.75
CA ASN A 348 20.06 -15.05 -10.20
C ASN A 348 20.00 -14.87 -11.72
N THR A 349 18.82 -15.10 -12.29
CA THR A 349 18.52 -14.72 -13.66
C THR A 349 17.57 -13.52 -13.57
N ASP A 350 18.09 -12.30 -13.45
CA ASP A 350 17.24 -11.10 -13.37
C ASP A 350 16.53 -10.87 -14.73
N PRO A 351 15.23 -10.54 -14.78
CA PRO A 351 14.30 -10.28 -13.68
C PRO A 351 13.47 -11.47 -13.16
N VAL A 352 13.83 -12.70 -13.55
CA VAL A 352 13.04 -13.92 -13.31
C VAL A 352 12.99 -14.28 -11.81
N PRO A 353 11.78 -14.42 -11.21
CA PRO A 353 11.63 -14.75 -9.80
C PRO A 353 11.97 -16.22 -9.50
N TRP A 354 12.27 -16.52 -8.23
CA TRP A 354 12.65 -17.87 -7.74
C TRP A 354 13.90 -18.46 -8.40
N THR A 355 14.87 -17.62 -8.77
CA THR A 355 16.09 -18.05 -9.47
C THR A 355 17.37 -17.97 -8.64
N LEU A 356 17.28 -17.58 -7.36
CA LEU A 356 18.45 -17.50 -6.48
C LEU A 356 19.16 -18.85 -6.43
N ARG A 357 20.47 -18.83 -6.63
CA ARG A 357 21.34 -20.01 -6.63
C ARG A 357 22.75 -19.62 -6.17
N PRO A 358 23.58 -20.60 -5.77
CA PRO A 358 24.99 -20.35 -5.45
C PRO A 358 25.72 -19.64 -6.58
N GLY A 359 26.47 -18.60 -6.23
CA GLY A 359 27.31 -17.84 -7.16
C GLY A 359 28.72 -18.43 -7.27
N LYS A 360 29.60 -17.74 -8.01
CA LYS A 360 30.97 -18.20 -8.30
C LYS A 360 31.83 -18.38 -7.04
N ALA A 361 31.65 -17.51 -6.03
CA ALA A 361 32.43 -17.57 -4.79
C ALA A 361 32.15 -18.87 -4.02
N ALA A 362 30.90 -19.35 -4.03
CA ALA A 362 30.53 -20.63 -3.40
C ALA A 362 31.12 -21.84 -4.14
N GLN A 363 31.21 -21.77 -5.48
CA GLN A 363 31.74 -22.85 -6.33
C GLN A 363 33.26 -23.01 -6.18
N ALA A 364 33.99 -21.90 -5.97
CA ALA A 364 35.42 -21.92 -5.72
C ALA A 364 35.77 -22.61 -4.39
N GLY A 365 34.93 -22.47 -3.35
CA GLY A 365 35.10 -23.17 -2.07
C GLY A 365 34.91 -24.69 -2.17
N THR A 366 34.02 -25.16 -3.06
CA THR A 366 33.79 -26.60 -3.29
C THR A 366 34.84 -27.27 -4.18
N ALA A 367 35.49 -26.53 -5.10
CA ALA A 367 36.52 -27.08 -5.98
C ALA A 367 37.85 -27.40 -5.26
N GLY A 368 38.05 -26.84 -4.06
CA GLY A 368 39.20 -27.17 -3.19
C GLY A 368 39.08 -28.48 -2.42
N ALA A 369 37.95 -29.20 -2.54
CA ALA A 369 37.64 -30.41 -1.77
C ALA A 369 37.36 -31.64 -2.66
N ALA A 370 38.11 -31.83 -3.74
CA ALA A 370 38.11 -33.12 -4.45
C ALA A 370 39.00 -34.14 -3.71
N PRO A 371 38.54 -35.39 -3.47
CA PRO A 371 39.36 -36.39 -2.80
C PRO A 371 40.48 -36.84 -3.73
N ALA A 372 41.71 -36.88 -3.21
CA ALA A 372 42.83 -37.51 -3.89
C ALA A 372 42.52 -39.00 -4.08
N ALA A 373 42.14 -39.37 -5.30
CA ALA A 373 41.96 -40.75 -5.70
C ALA A 373 43.31 -41.48 -5.58
N ALA A 374 43.29 -42.56 -4.81
CA ALA A 374 44.38 -43.52 -4.68
C ALA A 374 44.86 -43.97 -6.07
N ARG A 375 46.14 -43.68 -6.37
CA ARG A 375 46.89 -44.43 -7.38
C ARG A 375 47.75 -45.44 -6.63
N GLY A 376 47.33 -46.70 -6.69
CA GLY A 376 48.17 -47.81 -6.30
C GLY A 376 49.34 -47.97 -7.28
N ARG A 377 50.53 -48.20 -6.73
CA ARG A 377 51.41 -49.32 -7.05
C ARG A 377 52.32 -49.58 -5.87
#